data_AF-A0A4V3DU01-F1
#
_entry.id   AF-A0A4V3DU01-F1
#
_cell.length_a   1.000
_cell.length_b   1.000
_cell.length_c   1.000
_cell.angle_alpha   90.00
_cell.angle_beta   90.00
_cell.angle_gamma   90.00
#
_symmetry.space_group_name_H-M   'P 1'
#
loop_
_entity.id
_entity.type
_entity.pdbx_description
1 polymer ?
#
loop_
_entity_poly.entity_id
_entity_poly.type
_entity_poly.pdbx_seq_one_letter_code
_entity_poly.pdbx_strand_id
1 'polypeptide(L)'
;MNPRIVYLLGLTLAWLAPTLYAAEPVMFDKTKTYCFGRYLVDIPVEAELKGQGNNYYAASIKSGKGMPDFTARMNAALTKRKNEPGKHGFKYVKSVYPEGGDRQIVVGKADLWGSTAYSIDAFVRMSLQKTGAGQFFYLSEEGLPANDIDAIVDNYRQILAAIRYRGEREIPSEPGFCIANGVIANDGKTPQAENASLAFQLKKNPDVWIRIESNVLFRSQPSL
;
A
#
# COMPACT_ATOMS: atom_id res chain seq x y z
N MET A 1 -78.89 2.21 59.21
CA MET A 1 -78.41 2.93 58.01
C MET A 1 -76.96 2.54 57.74
N ASN A 2 -76.72 1.88 56.61
CA ASN A 2 -75.44 1.76 55.87
C ASN A 2 -75.13 3.13 55.19
N PRO A 3 -73.99 3.44 54.51
CA PRO A 3 -72.91 2.54 54.05
C PRO A 3 -71.43 3.05 54.10
N ARG A 4 -70.53 2.07 53.96
CA ARG A 4 -69.24 2.02 53.23
C ARG A 4 -68.59 3.32 52.72
N ILE A 5 -67.28 3.49 53.00
CA ILE A 5 -66.31 4.03 52.02
C ILE A 5 -64.97 3.28 52.13
N VAL A 6 -64.58 2.68 51.01
CA VAL A 6 -63.30 2.05 50.66
C VAL A 6 -62.61 2.99 49.67
N TYR A 7 -61.35 3.38 49.86
CA TYR A 7 -60.39 3.78 48.79
C TYR A 7 -58.96 3.69 49.38
N LEU A 8 -58.13 2.68 49.05
CA LEU A 8 -57.23 2.58 47.89
C LEU A 8 -56.24 3.76 47.74
N LEU A 9 -55.02 3.57 48.24
CA LEU A 9 -53.77 4.25 47.87
C LEU A 9 -52.66 3.25 48.22
N GLY A 10 -52.19 2.39 47.31
CA GLY A 10 -51.39 2.77 46.16
C GLY A 10 -49.92 2.49 46.49
N LEU A 11 -49.57 1.21 46.70
CA LEU A 11 -48.19 0.78 46.91
C LEU A 11 -47.41 0.96 45.60
N THR A 12 -46.66 2.04 45.49
CA THR A 12 -45.73 2.25 44.36
C THR A 12 -44.56 1.28 44.50
N LEU A 13 -44.65 0.14 43.81
CA LEU A 13 -43.47 -0.67 43.50
C LEU A 13 -42.57 0.18 42.61
N ALA A 14 -41.50 0.73 43.19
CA ALA A 14 -40.39 1.26 42.42
C ALA A 14 -39.70 0.07 41.73
N TRP A 15 -40.08 -0.18 40.48
CA TRP A 15 -39.33 -1.05 39.58
C TRP A 15 -37.95 -0.42 39.38
N LEU A 16 -36.96 -0.89 40.14
CA LEU A 16 -35.57 -0.81 39.73
C LEU A 16 -35.44 -1.69 38.49
N ALA A 17 -35.75 -1.13 37.32
CA ALA A 17 -35.35 -1.73 36.07
C ALA A 17 -33.81 -1.70 36.04
N PRO A 18 -33.12 -2.85 36.10
CA PRO A 18 -31.72 -2.84 35.75
C PRO A 18 -31.67 -2.33 34.31
N THR A 19 -31.01 -1.20 34.10
CA THR A 19 -30.56 -0.81 32.77
C THR A 19 -29.59 -1.89 32.34
N LEU A 20 -30.13 -2.95 31.74
CA LEU A 20 -29.38 -3.89 30.91
C LEU A 20 -28.87 -3.03 29.75
N TYR A 21 -27.70 -2.45 29.92
CA TYR A 21 -26.87 -2.15 28.77
C TYR A 21 -26.72 -3.49 28.06
N ALA A 22 -27.38 -3.63 26.92
CA ALA A 22 -27.00 -4.65 25.96
C ALA A 22 -25.53 -4.37 25.67
N ALA A 23 -24.64 -5.14 26.27
CA ALA A 23 -23.27 -5.21 25.80
C ALA A 23 -23.41 -5.64 24.34
N GLU A 24 -23.24 -4.69 23.41
CA GLU A 24 -23.23 -5.00 21.98
C GLU A 24 -22.28 -6.19 21.83
N PRO A 25 -22.71 -7.30 21.22
CA PRO A 25 -21.83 -8.43 21.04
C PRO A 25 -20.64 -7.89 20.24
N VAL A 26 -19.48 -7.83 20.89
CA VAL A 26 -18.26 -7.40 20.22
C VAL A 26 -18.06 -8.41 19.11
N MET A 27 -18.31 -8.00 17.86
CA MET A 27 -18.25 -8.92 16.71
C MET A 27 -16.86 -9.58 16.62
N PHE A 28 -15.82 -8.93 17.16
CA PHE A 28 -14.46 -9.45 17.28
C PHE A 28 -13.76 -8.96 18.57
N ASP A 29 -13.42 -9.87 19.48
CA ASP A 29 -12.82 -9.53 20.80
C ASP A 29 -11.39 -8.95 20.72
N LYS A 30 -10.66 -9.23 19.63
CA LYS A 30 -9.26 -8.81 19.46
C LYS A 30 -8.99 -8.42 18.02
N THR A 31 -8.29 -7.30 17.85
CA THR A 31 -7.85 -6.79 16.54
C THR A 31 -6.33 -6.62 16.48
N LYS A 32 -5.82 -6.41 15.26
CA LYS A 32 -4.45 -6.02 14.94
C LYS A 32 -4.50 -4.83 13.99
N THR A 33 -3.70 -3.83 14.27
CA THR A 33 -3.56 -2.65 13.40
C THR A 33 -2.62 -2.94 12.24
N TYR A 34 -3.06 -2.62 11.02
CA TYR A 34 -2.26 -2.64 9.80
C TYR A 34 -2.12 -1.25 9.22
N CYS A 35 -0.96 -0.94 8.62
CA CYS A 35 -0.78 0.27 7.83
C CYS A 35 -0.84 -0.05 6.34
N PHE A 36 -1.59 0.73 5.58
CA PHE A 36 -1.70 0.61 4.13
C PHE A 36 -1.91 1.99 3.51
N GLY A 37 -1.11 2.33 2.50
CA GLY A 37 -1.07 3.69 1.97
C GLY A 37 -0.84 4.69 3.11
N ARG A 38 -1.77 5.62 3.31
CA ARG A 38 -1.67 6.65 4.37
C ARG A 38 -2.54 6.37 5.59
N TYR A 39 -3.12 5.18 5.69
CA TYR A 39 -4.15 4.87 6.68
C TYR A 39 -3.73 3.72 7.58
N LEU A 40 -4.35 3.69 8.76
CA LEU A 40 -4.34 2.58 9.69
C LEU A 40 -5.71 1.92 9.72
N VAL A 41 -5.75 0.60 9.87
CA VAL A 41 -6.99 -0.14 10.04
C VAL A 41 -6.81 -1.28 11.03
N ASP A 42 -7.77 -1.42 11.94
CA ASP A 42 -7.83 -2.52 12.89
C ASP A 42 -8.62 -3.68 12.28
N ILE A 43 -7.97 -4.85 12.24
CA ILE A 43 -8.49 -6.05 11.60
C ILE A 43 -8.55 -7.18 12.63
N PRO A 44 -9.61 -8.01 12.65
CA PRO A 44 -9.72 -9.13 13.59
C PRO A 44 -8.49 -10.06 13.55
N VAL A 45 -8.05 -10.54 14.71
CA VAL A 45 -6.85 -11.40 14.84
C VAL A 45 -6.95 -12.73 14.07
N GLU A 46 -8.17 -13.20 13.84
CA GLU A 46 -8.53 -14.38 13.07
C GLU A 46 -8.49 -14.18 11.55
N ALA A 47 -8.39 -12.92 11.09
CA ALA A 47 -8.21 -12.62 9.69
C ALA A 47 -6.72 -12.77 9.34
N GLU A 48 -6.44 -13.49 8.26
CA GLU A 48 -5.10 -13.69 7.72
C GLU A 48 -4.89 -12.74 6.54
N LEU A 49 -3.79 -11.98 6.54
CA LEU A 49 -3.41 -11.11 5.44
C LEU A 49 -3.06 -11.96 4.21
N LYS A 50 -3.79 -11.77 3.11
CA LYS A 50 -3.57 -12.46 1.83
C LYS A 50 -2.90 -11.57 0.79
N GLY A 51 -2.95 -10.25 0.96
CA GLY A 51 -2.26 -9.34 0.06
C GLY A 51 -2.27 -7.89 0.53
N GLN A 52 -1.22 -7.17 0.16
CA GLN A 52 -1.12 -5.73 0.29
C GLN A 52 -0.77 -5.14 -1.08
N GLY A 53 -1.75 -4.52 -1.72
CA GLY A 53 -1.62 -3.90 -3.03
C GLY A 53 -1.23 -2.43 -2.92
N ASN A 54 -0.47 -1.94 -3.90
CA ASN A 54 -0.19 -0.51 -4.02
C ASN A 54 -0.03 -0.09 -5.49
N ASN A 55 -0.39 1.16 -5.75
CA ASN A 55 0.08 1.93 -6.89
C ASN A 55 0.52 3.29 -6.35
N TYR A 56 1.78 3.65 -6.58
CA TYR A 56 2.34 4.92 -6.11
C TYR A 56 2.99 5.63 -7.29
N TYR A 57 2.59 6.87 -7.53
CA TYR A 57 2.96 7.71 -8.68
C TYR A 57 2.50 7.17 -10.03
N ALA A 58 3.09 6.06 -10.49
CA ALA A 58 2.76 5.42 -11.76
C ALA A 58 2.97 3.90 -11.73
N ALA A 59 3.48 3.34 -10.63
CA ALA A 59 3.89 1.94 -10.60
C ALA A 59 3.53 1.26 -9.28
N SER A 60 3.38 -0.06 -9.36
CA SER A 60 3.30 -0.92 -8.17
C SER A 60 4.70 -1.24 -7.65
N ILE A 61 4.96 -0.94 -6.39
CA ILE A 61 6.22 -1.25 -5.71
C ILE A 61 6.10 -2.59 -5.00
N LYS A 62 7.01 -3.50 -5.32
CA LYS A 62 7.05 -4.86 -4.79
C LYS A 62 8.25 -5.03 -3.88
N SER A 63 8.13 -5.86 -2.85
CA SER A 63 9.22 -6.21 -1.94
C SER A 63 9.72 -7.63 -2.20
N GLY A 64 10.99 -7.88 -1.95
CA GLY A 64 11.59 -9.22 -1.94
C GLY A 64 12.70 -9.33 -0.91
N LYS A 65 13.24 -10.54 -0.76
CA LYS A 65 14.28 -10.86 0.23
C LYS A 65 15.40 -11.68 -0.38
N GLY A 66 16.63 -11.36 0.02
CA GLY A 66 17.83 -12.11 -0.32
C GLY A 66 18.58 -11.52 -1.52
N MET A 67 19.91 -11.51 -1.42
CA MET A 67 20.78 -11.01 -2.49
C MET A 67 20.65 -11.81 -3.80
N PRO A 68 20.51 -13.15 -3.79
CA PRO A 68 20.33 -13.90 -5.04
C PRO A 68 19.07 -13.49 -5.82
N ASP A 69 17.94 -13.30 -5.14
CA ASP A 69 16.68 -12.88 -5.79
C ASP A 69 16.77 -11.43 -6.30
N PHE A 70 17.37 -10.53 -5.52
CA PHE A 70 17.64 -9.16 -5.96
C PHE A 70 18.47 -9.13 -7.26
N THR A 71 19.61 -9.82 -7.26
CA THR A 71 20.51 -9.87 -8.43
C THR A 71 19.82 -10.53 -9.63
N ALA A 72 19.09 -11.63 -9.41
CA ALA A 72 18.38 -12.33 -10.48
C ALA A 72 17.34 -11.42 -11.15
N ARG A 73 16.53 -10.71 -10.35
CA ARG A 73 15.50 -9.79 -10.87
C ARG A 73 16.10 -8.62 -11.63
N MET A 74 17.12 -7.98 -11.06
CA MET A 74 17.80 -6.85 -11.67
C MET A 74 18.46 -7.26 -13.01
N ASN A 75 19.16 -8.39 -13.02
CA ASN A 75 19.79 -8.91 -14.24
C ASN A 75 18.76 -9.35 -15.28
N ALA A 76 17.64 -9.94 -14.86
CA ALA A 76 16.55 -10.32 -15.77
C ALA A 76 15.93 -9.09 -16.44
N ALA A 77 15.67 -8.02 -15.69
CA ALA A 77 15.18 -6.75 -16.25
C ALA A 77 16.18 -6.15 -17.24
N LEU A 78 17.45 -6.02 -16.87
CA LEU A 78 18.48 -5.49 -17.76
C LEU A 78 18.65 -6.34 -19.03
N THR A 79 18.65 -7.67 -18.90
CA THR A 79 18.76 -8.61 -20.01
C THR A 79 17.56 -8.51 -20.95
N LYS A 80 16.34 -8.45 -20.40
CA LYS A 80 15.10 -8.20 -21.16
C LYS A 80 15.28 -6.95 -22.02
N ARG A 81 15.59 -5.79 -21.42
CA ARG A 81 15.74 -4.51 -22.14
C ARG A 81 16.84 -4.55 -23.20
N LYS A 82 17.98 -5.19 -22.93
CA LYS A 82 19.08 -5.30 -23.89
C LYS A 82 18.71 -6.12 -25.14
N ASN A 83 17.81 -7.08 -25.00
CA ASN A 83 17.40 -7.98 -26.07
C ASN A 83 16.14 -7.51 -26.82
N GLU A 84 15.46 -6.48 -26.34
CA GLU A 84 14.26 -5.95 -26.99
C GLU A 84 14.60 -5.11 -28.26
N PRO A 85 13.76 -5.19 -29.31
CA PRO A 85 14.08 -4.66 -30.64
C PRO A 85 13.93 -3.13 -30.77
N GLY A 86 13.36 -2.43 -29.79
CA GLY A 86 13.03 -1.01 -29.87
C GLY A 86 11.74 -0.73 -30.64
N LYS A 87 11.37 -1.58 -31.60
CA LYS A 87 10.06 -1.55 -32.28
C LYS A 87 9.09 -2.49 -31.58
N HIS A 88 8.01 -1.98 -31.00
CA HIS A 88 7.06 -2.76 -30.16
C HIS A 88 7.70 -3.47 -28.95
N GLY A 89 8.91 -3.07 -28.55
CA GLY A 89 9.61 -3.55 -27.35
C GLY A 89 10.59 -2.48 -26.86
N PHE A 90 10.83 -2.42 -25.56
CA PHE A 90 11.57 -1.33 -24.93
C PHE A 90 13.06 -1.63 -24.84
N LYS A 91 13.77 -1.28 -25.90
CA LYS A 91 15.22 -1.45 -25.98
C LYS A 91 15.95 -0.60 -24.95
N TYR A 92 16.96 -1.18 -24.30
CA TYR A 92 17.83 -0.51 -23.34
C TYR A 92 18.40 0.81 -23.90
N VAL A 93 18.32 1.86 -23.10
CA VAL A 93 18.89 3.19 -23.36
C VAL A 93 20.04 3.48 -22.41
N LYS A 94 19.74 3.51 -21.10
CA LYS A 94 20.70 3.88 -20.05
C LYS A 94 20.39 3.19 -18.72
N SER A 95 21.42 3.02 -17.90
CA SER A 95 21.30 2.74 -16.47
C SER A 95 21.69 3.97 -15.68
N VAL A 96 20.90 4.30 -14.66
CA VAL A 96 21.19 5.36 -13.70
C VAL A 96 21.43 4.71 -12.34
N TYR A 97 22.47 5.16 -11.65
CA TYR A 97 22.83 4.69 -10.31
C TYR A 97 22.67 5.86 -9.33
N PRO A 98 21.52 5.98 -8.65
CA PRO A 98 21.34 6.96 -7.59
C PRO A 98 22.40 6.82 -6.50
N GLU A 99 22.64 7.90 -5.76
CA GLU A 99 23.58 7.89 -4.63
C GLU A 99 23.26 6.77 -3.63
N GLY A 100 24.31 6.21 -3.02
CA GLY A 100 24.19 5.15 -2.02
C GLY A 100 24.43 3.72 -2.53
N GLY A 101 24.76 3.52 -3.82
CA GLY A 101 25.27 2.24 -4.39
C GLY A 101 24.30 1.05 -4.41
N ASP A 102 23.26 1.08 -3.59
CA ASP A 102 22.24 0.04 -3.43
C ASP A 102 21.02 0.26 -4.35
N ARG A 103 21.14 1.16 -5.35
CA ARG A 103 20.03 1.62 -6.19
C ARG A 103 20.42 1.56 -7.67
N GLN A 104 19.50 1.10 -8.50
CA GLN A 104 19.66 1.12 -9.95
C GLN A 104 18.32 1.38 -10.64
N ILE A 105 18.36 2.20 -11.69
CA ILE A 105 17.24 2.45 -12.60
C ILE A 105 17.69 2.07 -14.01
N VAL A 106 16.95 1.20 -14.68
CA VAL A 106 17.17 0.82 -16.08
C VAL A 106 16.10 1.50 -16.92
N VAL A 107 16.51 2.27 -17.93
CA VAL A 107 15.62 2.97 -18.84
C VAL A 107 15.63 2.27 -20.19
N GLY A 108 14.44 1.91 -20.68
CA GLY A 108 14.24 1.40 -22.04
C GLY A 108 13.37 2.35 -22.87
N LYS A 109 13.51 2.29 -24.20
CA LYS A 109 12.75 3.09 -25.17
C LYS A 109 12.13 2.18 -26.23
N ALA A 110 10.88 2.44 -26.56
CA ALA A 110 10.18 1.80 -27.66
C ALA A 110 9.57 2.84 -28.60
N ASP A 111 9.49 2.50 -29.89
CA ASP A 111 8.62 3.13 -30.86
C ASP A 111 7.35 2.27 -30.97
N LEU A 112 6.25 2.79 -30.42
CA LEU A 112 4.94 2.16 -30.33
C LEU A 112 3.97 2.88 -31.27
N TRP A 113 3.63 2.25 -32.39
CA TRP A 113 2.63 2.75 -33.36
C TRP A 113 2.86 4.22 -33.80
N GLY A 114 4.13 4.60 -34.01
CA GLY A 114 4.50 5.96 -34.45
C GLY A 114 4.79 6.95 -33.32
N SER A 115 4.63 6.53 -32.06
CA SER A 115 4.95 7.34 -30.88
C SER A 115 6.10 6.73 -30.09
N THR A 116 7.02 7.57 -29.60
CA THR A 116 8.03 7.11 -28.64
C THR A 116 7.40 6.92 -27.26
N ALA A 117 7.71 5.80 -26.62
CA ALA A 117 7.39 5.52 -25.24
C ALA A 117 8.62 5.00 -24.49
N TYR A 118 8.62 5.14 -23.17
CA TYR A 118 9.70 4.69 -22.30
C TYR A 118 9.24 3.63 -21.32
N SER A 119 10.23 2.94 -20.76
CA SER A 119 10.07 2.02 -19.65
C SER A 119 11.11 2.33 -18.58
N ILE A 120 10.75 2.05 -17.34
CA ILE A 120 11.62 2.18 -16.18
C ILE A 120 11.52 0.90 -15.36
N ASP A 121 12.66 0.26 -15.11
CA ASP A 121 12.81 -0.77 -14.08
C ASP A 121 13.70 -0.21 -12.97
N ALA A 122 13.16 -0.06 -11.77
CA ALA A 122 13.87 0.57 -10.66
C ALA A 122 13.99 -0.38 -9.47
N PHE A 123 15.18 -0.39 -8.85
CA PHE A 123 15.58 -1.33 -7.81
C PHE A 123 16.25 -0.57 -6.66
N VAL A 124 15.91 -0.94 -5.42
CA VAL A 124 16.64 -0.50 -4.22
C VAL A 124 16.79 -1.65 -3.24
N ARG A 125 18.00 -1.83 -2.72
CA ARG A 125 18.29 -2.79 -1.65
C ARG A 125 18.50 -2.05 -0.34
N MET A 126 18.05 -2.66 0.75
CA MET A 126 18.37 -2.16 2.09
C MET A 126 19.79 -2.57 2.46
N SER A 127 20.61 -1.56 2.78
CA SER A 127 22.00 -1.74 3.21
C SER A 127 22.10 -2.74 4.37
N LEU A 128 23.18 -3.52 4.39
CA LEU A 128 23.47 -4.49 5.45
C LEU A 128 23.62 -3.83 6.84
N GLN A 129 23.89 -2.53 6.88
CA GLN A 129 24.07 -1.75 8.10
C GLN A 129 22.76 -1.15 8.62
N LYS A 130 21.64 -1.35 7.91
CA LYS A 130 20.33 -0.78 8.25
C LYS A 130 19.34 -1.86 8.68
N THR A 131 18.31 -1.46 9.42
CA THR A 131 17.14 -2.30 9.69
C THR A 131 16.54 -2.79 8.37
N GLY A 132 16.20 -4.07 8.30
CA GLY A 132 15.73 -4.70 7.07
C GLY A 132 16.84 -5.20 6.15
N ALA A 133 18.05 -5.41 6.66
CA ALA A 133 19.15 -6.00 5.89
C ALA A 133 18.70 -7.23 5.08
N GLY A 134 19.02 -7.23 3.79
CA GLY A 134 18.64 -8.29 2.85
C GLY A 134 17.23 -8.15 2.26
N GLN A 135 16.45 -7.14 2.66
CA GLN A 135 15.22 -6.75 1.97
C GLN A 135 15.54 -5.86 0.78
N PHE A 136 14.69 -5.91 -0.24
CA PHE A 136 14.79 -5.04 -1.40
C PHE A 136 13.40 -4.71 -1.94
N PHE A 137 13.36 -3.64 -2.72
CA PHE A 137 12.16 -3.19 -3.41
C PHE A 137 12.45 -3.01 -4.89
N TYR A 138 11.44 -3.27 -5.70
CA TYR A 138 11.53 -3.11 -7.14
C TYR A 138 10.18 -2.71 -7.72
N LEU A 139 10.24 -2.04 -8.85
CA LEU A 139 9.09 -1.58 -9.63
C LEU A 139 9.47 -1.59 -11.11
N SER A 140 8.47 -1.73 -11.96
CA SER A 140 8.63 -1.73 -13.41
C SER A 140 7.41 -1.08 -14.03
N GLU A 141 7.63 -0.14 -14.93
CA GLU A 141 6.57 0.56 -15.67
C GLU A 141 6.95 0.68 -17.15
N GLU A 142 5.97 0.55 -18.03
CA GLU A 142 6.11 0.59 -19.48
C GLU A 142 5.07 1.53 -20.08
N GLY A 143 5.35 2.11 -21.24
CA GLY A 143 4.41 3.05 -21.87
C GLY A 143 4.45 4.45 -21.28
N LEU A 144 5.54 4.80 -20.58
CA LEU A 144 5.76 6.14 -20.05
C LEU A 144 5.90 7.17 -21.20
N PRO A 145 5.35 8.38 -21.04
CA PRO A 145 5.39 9.40 -22.08
C PRO A 145 6.84 9.85 -22.37
N ALA A 146 7.06 10.30 -23.61
CA ALA A 146 8.38 10.74 -24.06
C ALA A 146 8.74 12.15 -23.59
N ASN A 147 7.76 13.05 -23.53
CA ASN A 147 7.94 14.33 -22.88
C ASN A 147 8.14 14.06 -21.39
N ASP A 148 9.24 14.54 -20.83
CA ASP A 148 9.55 14.50 -19.39
C ASP A 148 10.17 13.21 -18.86
N ILE A 149 10.74 12.34 -19.71
CA ILE A 149 11.41 11.11 -19.24
C ILE A 149 12.49 11.37 -18.18
N ASP A 150 13.28 12.43 -18.30
CA ASP A 150 14.31 12.73 -17.31
C ASP A 150 13.69 13.17 -15.96
N ALA A 151 12.60 13.93 -15.98
CA ALA A 151 11.86 14.29 -14.76
C ALA A 151 11.20 13.05 -14.13
N ILE A 152 10.67 12.13 -14.94
CA ILE A 152 10.15 10.85 -14.47
C ILE A 152 11.26 10.03 -13.80
N VAL A 153 12.44 9.92 -14.43
CA VAL A 153 13.61 9.23 -13.84
C VAL A 153 14.01 9.86 -12.51
N ASP A 154 13.99 11.19 -12.39
CA ASP A 154 14.28 11.86 -11.13
C ASP A 154 13.21 11.66 -10.06
N ASN A 155 11.93 11.56 -10.43
CA ASN A 155 10.87 11.15 -9.49
C ASN A 155 11.14 9.73 -8.95
N TYR A 156 11.51 8.78 -9.81
CA TYR A 156 11.90 7.45 -9.36
C TYR A 156 13.14 7.47 -8.47
N ARG A 157 14.13 8.32 -8.76
CA ARG A 157 15.29 8.53 -7.88
C ARG A 157 14.86 8.96 -6.48
N GLN A 158 13.93 9.91 -6.38
CA GLN A 158 13.39 10.39 -5.10
C GLN A 158 12.60 9.30 -4.38
N ILE A 159 11.77 8.53 -5.09
CA ILE A 159 11.04 7.39 -4.52
C ILE A 159 12.01 6.35 -3.93
N LEU A 160 13.02 5.91 -4.69
CA LEU A 160 14.03 4.97 -4.20
C LEU A 160 14.84 5.53 -3.01
N ALA A 161 14.98 6.85 -2.92
CA ALA A 161 15.62 7.52 -1.79
C ALA A 161 14.75 7.51 -0.53
N ALA A 162 13.43 7.65 -0.69
CA ALA A 162 12.43 7.72 0.37
C ALA A 162 11.96 6.34 0.88
N ILE A 163 12.17 5.26 0.12
CA ILE A 163 11.81 3.91 0.54
C ILE A 163 12.65 3.49 1.75
N ARG A 164 11.97 3.06 2.80
CA ARG A 164 12.53 2.46 4.00
C ARG A 164 11.88 1.12 4.27
N TYR A 165 12.65 0.21 4.84
CA TYR A 165 12.10 -1.03 5.37
C TYR A 165 11.21 -0.74 6.57
N ARG A 166 10.16 -1.54 6.69
CA ARG A 166 9.25 -1.59 7.81
C ARG A 166 8.86 -3.05 8.03
N GLY A 167 8.74 -3.50 9.27
CA GLY A 167 8.10 -4.79 9.55
C GLY A 167 6.63 -4.76 9.14
N GLU A 168 6.04 -5.90 8.73
CA GLU A 168 4.63 -5.97 8.29
C GLU A 168 3.65 -5.24 9.22
N ARG A 169 3.90 -5.34 10.54
CA ARG A 169 3.06 -4.79 11.62
C ARG A 169 3.63 -3.55 12.31
N GLU A 170 4.83 -3.10 11.94
CA GLU A 170 5.43 -1.91 12.53
C GLU A 170 4.64 -0.68 12.07
N ILE A 171 4.21 0.24 12.93
CA ILE A 171 3.55 1.48 12.48
C ILE A 171 4.64 2.55 12.34
N PRO A 172 4.78 3.24 11.19
CA PRO A 172 5.85 4.22 11.01
C PRO A 172 5.54 5.42 11.90
N SER A 173 6.55 5.93 12.62
CA SER A 173 6.40 7.15 13.43
C SER A 173 6.45 8.43 12.61
N GLU A 174 6.94 8.35 11.37
CA GLU A 174 7.02 9.46 10.42
C GLU A 174 5.93 9.36 9.34
N PRO A 175 5.49 10.48 8.76
CA PRO A 175 4.57 10.48 7.63
C PRO A 175 5.11 9.70 6.42
N GLY A 176 4.22 8.98 5.75
CA GLY A 176 4.58 8.27 4.54
C GLY A 176 3.44 7.44 3.96
N PHE A 177 3.80 6.66 2.94
CA PHE A 177 2.91 5.74 2.24
C PHE A 177 3.36 4.28 2.46
N CYS A 178 2.58 3.51 3.21
CA CYS A 178 2.85 2.13 3.58
C CYS A 178 2.58 1.14 2.42
N ILE A 179 3.61 0.37 2.09
CA ILE A 179 3.61 -0.74 1.14
C ILE A 179 4.02 -2.03 1.85
N ALA A 180 3.95 -3.16 1.14
CA ALA A 180 4.39 -4.44 1.69
C ALA A 180 5.87 -4.33 2.15
N ASN A 181 6.10 -4.62 3.43
CA ASN A 181 7.42 -4.56 4.10
C ASN A 181 8.16 -3.22 4.01
N GLY A 182 7.47 -2.12 3.71
CA GLY A 182 8.14 -0.83 3.53
C GLY A 182 7.24 0.39 3.64
N VAL A 183 7.87 1.54 3.72
CA VAL A 183 7.21 2.85 3.71
C VAL A 183 7.98 3.79 2.79
N ILE A 184 7.26 4.59 2.02
CA ILE A 184 7.82 5.71 1.26
C ILE A 184 7.65 6.94 2.14
N ALA A 185 8.73 7.41 2.77
CA ALA A 185 8.69 8.55 3.69
C ALA A 185 8.45 9.86 2.92
N ASN A 186 7.33 10.55 3.22
CA ASN A 186 6.99 11.86 2.67
C ASN A 186 5.83 12.50 3.45
N ASP A 187 5.65 13.81 3.31
CA ASP A 187 4.62 14.56 4.03
C ASP A 187 3.22 14.54 3.38
N GLY A 188 3.07 13.87 2.23
CA GLY A 188 1.81 13.75 1.50
C GLY A 188 1.24 15.05 0.93
N LYS A 189 2.02 16.14 0.90
CA LYS A 189 1.55 17.43 0.41
C LYS A 189 1.56 17.56 -1.11
N THR A 190 2.42 16.80 -1.79
CA THR A 190 2.44 16.74 -3.25
C THR A 190 1.33 15.81 -3.75
N PRO A 191 0.35 16.33 -4.51
CA PRO A 191 -0.68 15.47 -5.09
C PRO A 191 -0.05 14.49 -6.09
N GLN A 192 -0.39 13.21 -5.97
CA GLN A 192 0.08 12.16 -6.88
C GLN A 192 -0.88 10.97 -6.87
N ALA A 193 -0.69 10.05 -7.83
CA ALA A 193 -1.53 8.86 -7.93
C ALA A 193 -1.18 7.92 -6.79
N GLU A 194 -2.15 7.60 -5.95
CA GLU A 194 -1.96 6.71 -4.83
C GLU A 194 -3.18 5.81 -4.66
N ASN A 195 -2.94 4.52 -4.78
CA ASN A 195 -3.92 3.49 -4.52
C ASN A 195 -3.29 2.50 -3.54
N ALA A 196 -4.01 2.12 -2.49
CA ALA A 196 -3.57 1.13 -1.53
C ALA A 196 -4.69 0.16 -1.23
N SER A 197 -4.35 -1.11 -1.02
CA SER A 197 -5.33 -2.10 -0.59
C SER A 197 -4.75 -3.13 0.37
N LEU A 198 -5.62 -3.66 1.21
CA LEU A 198 -5.39 -4.85 2.01
C LEU A 198 -6.47 -5.88 1.70
N ALA A 199 -6.08 -7.13 1.61
CA ALA A 199 -6.98 -8.27 1.45
C ALA A 199 -6.74 -9.29 2.56
N PHE A 200 -7.82 -9.70 3.23
CA PHE A 200 -7.79 -10.67 4.30
C PHE A 200 -8.80 -11.80 4.05
N GLN A 201 -8.50 -12.97 4.59
CA GLN A 201 -9.41 -14.12 4.64
C GLN A 201 -9.64 -14.52 6.11
N LEU A 202 -10.88 -14.81 6.49
CA LEU A 202 -11.17 -15.26 7.85
C LEU A 202 -10.84 -16.75 8.01
N LYS A 203 -9.99 -17.10 8.99
CA LYS A 203 -9.56 -18.50 9.20
C LYS A 203 -10.70 -19.48 9.44
N LYS A 204 -11.72 -19.05 10.19
CA LYS A 204 -12.89 -19.89 10.52
C LYS A 204 -13.99 -19.85 9.47
N ASN A 205 -13.94 -18.88 8.54
CA ASN A 205 -14.90 -18.69 7.47
C ASN A 205 -14.12 -18.40 6.17
N PRO A 206 -13.47 -19.41 5.57
CA PRO A 206 -12.55 -19.20 4.44
C PRO A 206 -13.25 -18.63 3.18
N ASP A 207 -14.57 -18.73 3.09
CA ASP A 207 -15.37 -18.14 2.01
C ASP A 207 -15.57 -16.62 2.18
N VAL A 208 -15.20 -16.07 3.35
CA VAL A 208 -15.32 -14.64 3.65
C VAL A 208 -13.98 -13.93 3.43
N TRP A 209 -14.01 -12.95 2.53
CA TRP A 209 -12.90 -12.06 2.22
C TRP A 209 -13.21 -10.63 2.67
N ILE A 210 -12.25 -10.00 3.33
CA ILE A 210 -12.33 -8.59 3.71
C ILE A 210 -11.31 -7.85 2.86
N ARG A 211 -11.78 -6.88 2.07
CA ARG A 211 -10.92 -6.01 1.27
C ARG A 211 -11.16 -4.56 1.65
N ILE A 212 -10.08 -3.83 1.87
CA ILE A 212 -10.10 -2.40 2.18
C ILE A 212 -9.25 -1.70 1.14
N GLU A 213 -9.74 -0.60 0.60
CA GLU A 213 -9.07 0.16 -0.44
C GLU A 213 -9.10 1.66 -0.17
N SER A 214 -8.04 2.34 -0.58
CA SER A 214 -7.98 3.78 -0.68
C SER A 214 -7.49 4.15 -2.08
N ASN A 215 -8.15 5.11 -2.71
CA ASN A 215 -7.84 5.57 -4.06
C ASN A 215 -7.86 7.10 -4.08
N VAL A 216 -6.81 7.71 -4.62
CA VAL A 216 -6.85 9.13 -4.99
C VAL A 216 -7.68 9.28 -6.26
N LEU A 217 -8.82 9.93 -6.15
CA LEU A 217 -9.63 10.31 -7.31
C LEU A 217 -8.97 11.50 -7.99
N PHE A 218 -8.42 11.30 -9.19
CA PHE A 218 -8.13 12.41 -10.07
C PHE A 218 -9.44 12.95 -10.64
N ARG A 219 -9.86 14.14 -10.20
CA ARG A 219 -10.94 14.86 -10.89
C ARG A 219 -10.41 15.25 -12.28
N SER A 220 -10.94 14.63 -13.34
CA SER A 220 -10.60 15.02 -14.72
C SER A 220 -11.25 16.33 -15.15
N GLN A 221 -12.28 16.81 -14.42
CA GLN A 221 -12.94 18.10 -14.66
C GLN A 221 -13.42 18.75 -13.35
N PRO A 222 -13.51 20.10 -13.26
CA PRO A 222 -14.21 20.77 -12.17
C PRO A 222 -15.70 20.41 -12.20
N SER A 223 -16.30 20.14 -11.04
CA SER A 223 -17.74 19.93 -10.90
C SER A 223 -18.49 21.18 -11.36
N LEU A 224 -19.51 20.98 -12.20
CA LEU A 224 -20.53 22.00 -12.50
C LEU A 224 -21.15 22.57 -11.22
#